data_AF-A0A8C9WDH9-F1
#
_entry.id   AF-A0A8C9WDH9-F1
#
_cell.length_a   1.000
_cell.length_b   1.000
_cell.length_c   1.000
_cell.angle_alpha   90.00
_cell.angle_beta   90.00
_cell.angle_gamma   90.00
#
_symmetry.space_group_name_H-M   'P 1'
#
loop_
_entity.id
_entity.type
_entity.pdbx_description
1 polymer ?
#
loop_
_entity_poly.entity_id
_entity_poly.type
_entity_poly.pdbx_seq_one_letter_code
_entity_poly.pdbx_strand_id
1 'polypeptide(L)'
;MHKELVCERTLKYFLGIAGRKWVVSFHWIAESFRQGKVLDEAPFEVRGDMATGRSHRGPEKARNTNEQKVRGWRAGAQTAHTHCSTRCVSNNWLVGEVDTQDPQPLER
;
A
#
# COMPACT_ATOMS: atom_id res chain seq x y z
N MET A 1 -7.63 -23.60 -6.37
CA MET A 1 -8.20 -22.64 -5.39
C MET A 1 -7.85 -21.24 -5.84
N HIS A 2 -8.78 -20.50 -6.44
CA HIS A 2 -8.57 -19.07 -6.70
C HIS A 2 -8.60 -18.34 -5.36
N LYS A 3 -7.47 -17.78 -4.93
CA LYS A 3 -7.46 -16.91 -3.74
C LYS A 3 -8.10 -15.58 -4.12
N GLU A 4 -9.13 -15.20 -3.37
CA GLU A 4 -9.76 -13.90 -3.56
C GLU A 4 -8.80 -12.77 -3.21
N LEU A 5 -8.66 -11.81 -4.11
CA LEU A 5 -7.84 -10.61 -3.93
C LEU A 5 -8.70 -9.49 -3.34
N VAL A 6 -9.35 -9.77 -2.20
CA VAL A 6 -10.25 -8.87 -1.49
C VAL A 6 -9.71 -8.68 -0.08
N CYS A 7 -9.84 -7.48 0.49
CA CYS A 7 -9.40 -7.21 1.86
C CYS A 7 -10.44 -6.43 2.68
N GLU A 8 -10.21 -6.40 3.99
CA GLU A 8 -10.87 -5.44 4.88
C GLU A 8 -10.23 -4.06 4.76
N ARG A 9 -10.98 -3.02 5.12
CA ARG A 9 -10.52 -1.64 5.03
C ARG A 9 -9.73 -1.28 6.29
N THR A 10 -8.54 -0.74 6.06
CA THR A 10 -7.65 -0.23 7.11
C THR A 10 -7.13 1.14 6.69
N LEU A 11 -6.59 1.93 7.63
CA LEU A 11 -5.99 3.21 7.27
C LEU A 11 -4.84 3.03 6.26
N LYS A 12 -3.97 2.03 6.45
CA LYS A 12 -2.88 1.70 5.51
C LYS A 12 -3.39 1.35 4.10
N TYR A 13 -4.54 0.69 3.98
CA TYR A 13 -5.16 0.39 2.69
C TYR A 13 -5.57 1.68 1.95
N PHE A 14 -6.27 2.59 2.64
CA PHE A 14 -6.67 3.87 2.04
C PHE A 14 -5.48 4.76 1.70
N LEU A 15 -4.48 4.83 2.59
CA LEU A 15 -3.26 5.58 2.32
C LEU A 15 -2.47 5.00 1.15
N GLY A 16 -2.42 3.66 1.01
CA GLY A 16 -1.80 2.99 -0.13
C GLY A 16 -2.47 3.36 -1.46
N ILE A 17 -3.80 3.35 -1.51
CA ILE A 17 -4.57 3.77 -2.70
C ILE A 17 -4.34 5.26 -2.99
N ALA A 18 -4.47 6.13 -1.99
CA ALA A 18 -4.30 7.57 -2.14
C ALA A 18 -2.88 7.94 -2.60
N GLY A 19 -1.88 7.22 -2.09
CA GLY A 19 -0.48 7.34 -2.47
C GLY A 19 -0.11 6.60 -3.76
N ARG A 20 -1.08 6.00 -4.46
CA ARG A 20 -0.89 5.25 -5.72
C ARG A 20 0.19 4.16 -5.61
N LYS A 21 0.27 3.50 -4.45
CA LYS A 21 1.22 2.41 -4.18
C LYS A 21 0.62 1.07 -4.58
N TRP A 22 1.47 0.06 -4.75
CA TRP A 22 1.01 -1.32 -4.86
C TRP A 22 0.31 -1.75 -3.58
N VAL A 23 -0.91 -2.26 -3.72
CA VAL A 23 -1.67 -2.86 -2.63
C VAL A 23 -1.88 -4.32 -2.99
N VAL A 24 -1.03 -5.20 -2.48
CA VAL A 24 -1.02 -6.62 -2.82
C VAL A 24 -1.53 -7.48 -1.66
N SER A 25 -2.05 -8.66 -2.00
CA SER A 25 -2.40 -9.69 -1.03
C SER A 25 -1.15 -10.23 -0.33
N PHE A 26 -1.28 -10.59 0.96
CA PHE A 26 -0.24 -11.30 1.71
C PHE A 26 0.25 -12.58 0.99
N HIS A 27 -0.58 -13.15 0.11
CA HIS A 27 -0.18 -14.29 -0.70
C HIS A 27 1.06 -14.02 -1.56
N TRP A 28 1.30 -12.79 -2.02
CA TRP A 28 2.50 -12.42 -2.77
C TRP A 28 3.78 -12.73 -1.98
N ILE A 29 3.79 -12.37 -0.70
CA ILE A 29 4.91 -12.62 0.20
C ILE A 29 5.10 -14.13 0.37
N ALA A 30 4.03 -14.83 0.76
CA ALA A 30 4.08 -16.27 1.00
C ALA A 30 4.56 -17.05 -0.24
N GLU A 31 4.11 -16.63 -1.42
CA GLU A 31 4.44 -17.27 -2.70
C GLU A 31 5.87 -16.93 -3.16
N SER A 32 6.33 -15.70 -2.90
CA SER A 32 7.72 -15.31 -3.15
C SER A 32 8.70 -16.11 -2.28
N PHE A 33 8.40 -16.29 -1.00
CA PHE A 33 9.19 -17.16 -0.12
C PHE A 33 9.16 -18.62 -0.58
N ARG A 34 7.99 -19.13 -0.98
CA ARG A 34 7.85 -20.50 -1.48
C ARG A 34 8.69 -20.76 -2.74
N GLN A 35 8.82 -19.77 -3.62
CA GLN A 35 9.60 -19.88 -4.86
C GLN A 35 11.06 -19.42 -4.70
N GLY A 36 11.45 -18.91 -3.52
CA GLY A 36 12.80 -18.40 -3.27
C GLY A 36 13.17 -17.18 -4.12
N LYS A 37 12.19 -16.42 -4.62
CA LYS A 37 12.42 -15.23 -5.45
C LYS A 37 11.28 -14.24 -5.30
N VAL A 38 11.57 -12.95 -5.51
CA VAL A 38 10.55 -11.91 -5.58
C VAL A 38 9.73 -12.11 -6.85
N LEU A 39 8.41 -12.21 -6.70
CA LEU A 39 7.47 -12.38 -7.81
C LEU A 39 6.92 -11.03 -8.26
N ASP A 40 6.38 -10.98 -9.48
CA ASP A 40 5.60 -9.83 -9.95
C ASP A 40 4.41 -9.57 -9.01
N GLU A 41 4.20 -8.31 -8.63
CA GLU A 41 3.12 -7.86 -7.77
C GLU A 41 1.76 -7.90 -8.46
N ALA A 42 1.70 -7.70 -9.78
CA ALA A 42 0.46 -7.51 -10.52
C ALA A 42 -0.57 -8.66 -10.37
N PRO A 43 -0.18 -9.95 -10.40
CA PRO A 43 -1.10 -11.07 -10.18
C PRO A 43 -1.71 -11.09 -8.77
N PHE A 44 -1.08 -10.42 -7.81
CA PHE A 44 -1.47 -10.41 -6.40
C PHE A 44 -2.09 -9.08 -5.96
N GLU A 45 -2.28 -8.12 -6.87
CA GLU A 45 -2.89 -6.82 -6.57
C GLU A 45 -4.34 -6.98 -6.10
N VAL A 46 -4.70 -6.28 -5.02
CA VAL A 46 -6.03 -6.29 -4.44
C VAL A 46 -7.04 -5.73 -5.44
N ARG A 47 -8.09 -6.51 -5.73
CA ARG A 47 -9.15 -6.20 -6.69
C ARG A 47 -10.39 -5.59 -6.06
N GLY A 48 -10.56 -5.71 -4.74
CA GLY A 48 -11.72 -5.16 -4.06
C GLY A 48 -11.60 -5.12 -2.55
N ASP A 49 -12.65 -4.64 -1.91
CA ASP A 49 -12.80 -4.64 -0.46
C ASP A 49 -14.19 -5.15 -0.06
N MET A 50 -14.31 -5.60 1.20
CA MET A 50 -15.55 -6.20 1.71
C MET A 50 -16.73 -5.23 1.79
N ALA A 51 -16.50 -3.91 1.78
CA ALA A 51 -17.53 -2.90 1.93
C ALA A 51 -18.04 -2.37 0.57
N THR A 52 -17.14 -2.06 -0.35
CA THR A 52 -17.47 -1.47 -1.66
C THR A 52 -17.78 -2.53 -2.72
N GLY A 53 -17.18 -3.72 -2.59
CA GLY A 53 -17.39 -4.84 -3.50
C GLY A 53 -16.09 -5.52 -3.91
N ARG A 54 -16.20 -6.77 -4.37
CA ARG A 54 -15.04 -7.66 -4.55
C ARG A 54 -14.21 -7.43 -5.81
N SER A 55 -14.61 -6.53 -6.71
CA SER A 55 -13.95 -6.35 -8.02
C SER A 55 -13.94 -4.91 -8.56
N HIS A 56 -13.95 -3.90 -7.71
CA HIS A 56 -13.94 -2.50 -8.17
C HIS A 56 -12.57 -2.02 -8.67
N ARG A 57 -11.48 -2.77 -8.42
CA ARG A 57 -10.10 -2.51 -8.87
C ARG A 57 -9.59 -1.12 -8.45
N GLY A 58 -9.89 -0.74 -7.21
CA GLY A 58 -9.53 0.57 -6.65
C GLY A 58 -8.03 0.86 -6.69
N PRO A 59 -7.17 -0.04 -6.16
CA PRO A 59 -5.71 0.13 -6.21
C PRO A 59 -5.15 0.27 -7.63
N GLU A 60 -5.51 -0.65 -8.52
CA GLU A 60 -5.09 -0.65 -9.93
C GLU A 60 -5.48 0.68 -10.63
N LYS A 61 -6.72 1.13 -10.44
CA LYS A 61 -7.19 2.42 -10.99
C LYS A 61 -6.38 3.60 -10.45
N ALA A 62 -6.14 3.63 -9.14
CA ALA A 62 -5.41 4.74 -8.53
C ALA A 62 -3.97 4.85 -9.05
N ARG A 63 -3.29 3.71 -9.27
CA ARG A 63 -1.95 3.66 -9.87
C ARG A 63 -1.90 4.17 -11.30
N ASN A 64 -2.86 3.73 -12.12
CA ASN A 64 -2.85 4.01 -13.56
C ASN A 64 -3.48 5.35 -13.95
N THR A 65 -4.12 6.05 -13.01
CA THR A 65 -4.78 7.33 -13.27
C THR A 65 -3.79 8.49 -13.08
N ASN A 66 -3.60 9.32 -14.11
CA ASN A 66 -2.77 10.54 -14.01
C ASN A 66 -3.46 11.66 -13.21
N GLU A 67 -4.78 11.62 -13.09
CA GLU A 67 -5.59 12.62 -12.39
C GLU A 67 -5.53 12.49 -10.86
N GLN A 68 -5.15 13.57 -10.17
CA GLN A 68 -5.43 13.71 -8.74
C GLN A 68 -6.79 14.37 -8.57
N LYS A 69 -7.78 13.55 -8.21
CA LYS A 69 -9.20 13.95 -8.12
C LYS A 69 -9.49 15.02 -7.07
N VAL A 70 -8.56 15.23 -6.14
CA VAL A 70 -8.70 16.16 -5.00
C VAL A 70 -7.72 17.34 -5.05
N ARG A 71 -7.06 17.60 -6.18
CA ARG A 71 -6.21 18.79 -6.34
C ARG A 71 -7.05 20.07 -6.22
N GLY A 72 -6.61 20.99 -5.36
CA GLY A 72 -7.27 22.29 -5.15
C GLY A 72 -8.48 22.27 -4.21
N TRP A 73 -8.84 21.11 -3.65
CA TRP A 73 -9.91 21.01 -2.67
C TRP A 73 -9.37 21.17 -1.25
N ARG A 74 -9.96 22.08 -0.47
CA ARG A 74 -9.64 22.27 0.96
C ARG A 74 -10.75 21.65 1.80
N ALA A 75 -10.50 20.46 2.34
CA ALA A 75 -11.42 19.80 3.25
C ALA A 75 -11.00 20.06 4.71
N GLY A 76 -11.95 20.46 5.56
CA GLY A 76 -11.77 20.58 7.00
C GLY A 76 -12.45 19.43 7.73
N ALA A 77 -11.69 18.69 8.56
CA ALA A 77 -12.28 17.74 9.49
C ALA A 77 -12.90 18.51 10.67
N GLN A 78 -14.21 18.41 10.85
CA GLN A 78 -14.97 19.25 11.78
C GLN A 78 -15.00 18.71 13.22
N THR A 79 -14.72 17.42 13.42
CA THR A 79 -14.85 16.75 14.73
C THR A 79 -13.75 15.71 14.96
N ALA A 80 -13.65 15.20 16.19
CA ALA A 80 -12.75 14.10 16.53
C ALA A 80 -13.19 12.78 15.86
N HIS A 81 -12.22 11.95 15.46
CA HIS A 81 -12.47 10.70 14.74
C HIS A 81 -11.96 9.49 15.55
N THR A 82 -12.82 8.49 15.75
CA THR A 82 -12.57 7.32 16.62
C THR A 82 -11.40 6.43 16.19
N HIS A 83 -10.98 6.47 14.93
CA HIS A 83 -9.92 5.61 14.37
C HIS A 83 -8.72 6.39 13.79
N CYS A 84 -8.58 7.68 14.14
CA CYS A 84 -7.45 8.51 13.73
C CYS A 84 -6.48 8.68 14.92
N SER A 85 -5.41 7.90 14.95
CA SER A 85 -4.30 8.19 15.87
C SER A 85 -3.39 9.23 15.22
N THR A 86 -3.30 10.41 15.81
CA THR A 86 -2.52 11.56 15.34
C THR A 86 -1.00 11.31 15.23
N ARG A 87 -0.52 10.11 15.61
CA ARG A 87 0.91 9.75 15.69
C ARG A 87 1.44 8.88 14.55
N CYS A 88 0.59 8.38 13.64
CA CYS A 88 1.00 7.38 12.64
C CYS A 88 1.50 7.94 11.29
N VAL A 89 1.56 9.25 11.10
CA VAL A 89 1.90 9.86 9.79
C VAL A 89 3.39 10.10 9.58
N SER A 90 4.24 9.91 10.59
CA SER A 90 5.70 9.85 10.42
C SER A 90 6.14 8.40 10.33
N ASN A 91 6.10 7.80 9.13
CA ASN A 91 6.77 6.53 8.90
C ASN A 91 7.29 6.47 7.46
N ASN A 92 8.61 6.69 7.32
CA ASN A 92 9.40 6.55 6.10
C ASN A 92 9.58 5.08 5.66
N TRP A 93 8.83 4.13 6.24
CA TRP A 93 9.01 2.69 6.05
C TRP A 93 8.25 2.11 4.85
N LEU A 94 7.63 2.95 4.01
CA LEU A 94 6.81 2.51 2.85
C LEU A 94 7.54 2.50 1.50
N VAL A 95 8.85 2.76 1.48
CA VAL A 95 9.68 2.58 0.29
C VAL A 95 10.99 1.96 0.78
N GLY A 96 11.28 0.74 0.34
CA GLY A 96 12.57 0.12 0.60
C GLY A 96 13.64 0.88 -0.17
N GLU A 97 14.37 1.75 0.50
CA GLU A 97 15.73 2.06 0.11
C GLU A 97 16.61 0.97 0.76
N VAL A 98 17.31 0.21 -0.09
CA VAL A 98 18.46 -0.57 0.37
C VAL A 98 19.45 0.45 0.90
N ASP A 99 19.71 0.43 2.20
CA ASP A 99 20.88 1.09 2.78
C ASP A 99 22.12 0.44 2.16
N THR A 100 22.66 1.01 1.08
CA THR A 100 24.09 0.90 0.80
C THR A 100 24.80 1.73 1.86
N GLN A 101 25.00 1.15 3.04
CA GLN A 101 26.02 1.63 3.96
C GLN A 101 27.38 1.33 3.31
N ASP A 102 28.07 2.38 2.87
CA ASP A 102 29.49 2.32 2.56
C ASP A 102 30.25 1.75 3.78
N PRO A 103 31.13 0.74 3.60
CA PRO A 103 31.94 0.25 4.70
C PRO A 103 32.91 1.35 5.16
N GLN A 104 32.80 1.74 6.44
CA GLN A 104 33.75 2.64 7.09
C GLN A 104 35.17 2.03 7.05
N PRO A 105 36.23 2.79 6.75
CA PRO A 105 37.58 2.25 6.76
C PRO A 105 38.00 1.96 8.21
N LEU A 106 38.50 0.74 8.45
CA LEU A 106 39.16 0.38 9.69
C LEU A 106 40.49 1.13 9.77
N GLU A 107 40.56 2.20 10.55
CA GLU A 107 41.85 2.82 10.90
C GLU A 107 42.68 1.81 11.70
N ARG A 108 43.96 1.73 11.32
CA ARG A 108 44.99 0.84 11.87
C ARG A 108 45.64 1.45 13.11
#